data_AF-A0A3S9UYS5-F1
#
_entry.id   AF-A0A3S9UYS5-F1
#
_cell.length_a   1.000
_cell.length_b   1.000
_cell.length_c   1.000
_cell.angle_alpha   90.00
_cell.angle_beta   90.00
_cell.angle_gamma   90.00
#
_symmetry.space_group_name_H-M   'P 1'
#
loop_
_entity.id
_entity.type
_entity.pdbx_description
1 polymer ?
#
loop_
_entity_poly.entity_id
_entity_poly.type
_entity_poly.pdbx_seq_one_letter_code
_entity_poly.pdbx_strand_id
1 'polypeptide(L)' 'MMYYNIIVARTVFWVEYTPVPADADDRETLFRFKKTLADLYLIEMNVTREMIQDYLSVIIASRAGECPNEYQ' A
#
# COMPACT_ATOMS: atom_id res chain seq x y z
N MET A 1 -17.71 -0.64 10.53
CA MET A 1 -17.22 -1.11 9.20
C MET A 1 -16.42 -0.04 8.46
N MET A 2 -16.92 1.18 8.24
CA MET A 2 -16.17 2.24 7.53
C MET A 2 -14.78 2.54 8.13
N TYR A 3 -14.67 2.70 9.45
CA TYR A 3 -13.40 2.95 10.13
C TYR A 3 -12.40 1.78 10.09
N TYR A 4 -12.88 0.54 9.95
CA TYR A 4 -12.02 -0.63 9.89
C TYR A 4 -11.31 -0.70 8.52
N ASN A 5 -12.07 -0.48 7.43
CA ASN A 5 -11.54 -0.54 6.08
C ASN A 5 -10.49 0.55 5.80
N ILE A 6 -10.63 1.75 6.37
CA ILE A 6 -9.59 2.79 6.23
C ILE A 6 -8.29 2.43 6.96
N ILE A 7 -8.35 1.76 8.12
CA ILE A 7 -7.16 1.28 8.82
C ILE A 7 -6.46 0.21 7.98
N VAL A 8 -7.23 -0.76 7.46
CA VAL A 8 -6.72 -1.80 6.55
C VAL A 8 -6.08 -1.16 5.32
N ALA A 9 -6.76 -0.22 4.66
CA ALA A 9 -6.25 0.48 3.48
C ALA A 9 -4.94 1.22 3.75
N ARG A 10 -4.84 1.91 4.91
CA ARG A 10 -3.59 2.57 5.31
C ARG A 10 -2.47 1.56 5.47
N THR A 11 -2.67 0.47 6.22
CA THR A 11 -1.63 -0.56 6.38
C THR A 11 -1.18 -1.13 5.02
N VAL A 12 -2.12 -1.44 4.13
CA VAL A 12 -1.81 -1.92 2.76
C VAL A 12 -1.01 -0.89 1.98
N PHE A 13 -1.38 0.40 2.05
CA PHE A 13 -0.63 1.49 1.42
C PHE A 13 0.83 1.51 1.88
N TRP A 14 1.06 1.48 3.20
CA TRP A 14 2.41 1.51 3.76
C TRP A 14 3.25 0.30 3.36
N VAL A 15 2.64 -0.89 3.33
CA VAL A 15 3.34 -2.15 3.02
C VAL A 15 3.63 -2.29 1.53
N GLU A 16 2.70 -1.93 0.64
CA GLU A 16 2.82 -2.24 -0.79
C GLU A 16 3.19 -1.02 -1.64
N TYR A 17 2.58 0.12 -1.38
CA TYR A 17 2.58 1.28 -2.30
C TYR A 17 3.68 2.29 -2.00
N THR A 18 4.30 2.23 -0.83
CA THR A 18 5.49 3.04 -0.54
C THR A 18 6.58 2.74 -1.56
N PRO A 19 7.29 3.74 -2.10
CA PRO A 19 8.32 3.49 -3.10
C PRO A 19 9.48 2.69 -2.52
N VAL A 20 10.08 1.84 -3.37
CA VAL A 20 11.33 1.16 -3.07
C VAL A 20 12.46 2.05 -3.60
N PRO A 21 13.48 2.40 -2.77
CA PRO A 21 14.60 3.23 -3.19
C PRO A 21 15.23 2.75 -4.50
N ALA A 22 15.69 3.70 -5.32
CA ALA A 22 16.23 3.39 -6.65
C ALA A 22 17.54 2.58 -6.58
N ASP A 23 18.28 2.74 -5.49
CA ASP A 23 19.56 2.12 -5.18
C ASP A 23 19.44 0.81 -4.39
N ALA A 24 18.22 0.38 -4.05
CA ALA A 24 18.01 -0.88 -3.34
C ALA A 24 18.42 -2.08 -4.21
N ASP A 25 19.19 -3.00 -3.65
CA ASP A 25 19.48 -4.28 -4.28
C ASP A 25 18.20 -5.11 -4.50
N ASP A 26 18.14 -5.85 -5.61
CA ASP A 26 17.05 -6.78 -5.94
C ASP A 26 15.64 -6.17 -5.82
N ARG A 27 15.45 -4.96 -6.34
CA ARG A 27 14.16 -4.21 -6.30
C ARG A 27 12.95 -5.06 -6.70
N GLU A 28 13.09 -5.91 -7.72
CA GLU A 28 12.01 -6.80 -8.16
C GLU A 28 11.58 -7.78 -7.07
N THR A 29 12.53 -8.38 -6.36
CA THR A 29 12.27 -9.27 -5.23
C THR A 29 11.57 -8.51 -4.11
N LEU A 30 12.02 -7.28 -3.80
CA LEU A 30 11.37 -6.42 -2.82
C LEU A 30 9.93 -6.07 -3.20
N PHE A 31 9.66 -5.74 -4.46
CA PHE A 31 8.29 -5.48 -4.93
C PHE A 31 7.39 -6.70 -4.77
N ARG A 32 7.86 -7.88 -5.18
CA ARG A 32 7.10 -9.14 -5.03
C ARG A 32 6.85 -9.44 -3.56
N PHE A 33 7.86 -9.30 -2.70
CA PHE A 33 7.76 -9.51 -1.27
C PHE A 33 6.72 -8.60 -0.61
N LYS A 34 6.78 -7.28 -0.89
CA LYS A 34 5.82 -6.28 -0.39
C LYS A 34 4.39 -6.61 -0.80
N LYS A 35 4.18 -6.97 -2.07
CA LYS A 35 2.87 -7.39 -2.58
C LYS A 35 2.36 -8.64 -1.87
N THR A 36 3.18 -9.68 -1.73
CA THR A 36 2.81 -10.90 -1.03
C THR A 36 2.43 -10.63 0.42
N LEU A 37 3.15 -9.76 1.13
CA LEU A 37 2.80 -9.38 2.50
C LEU A 37 1.46 -8.65 2.59
N ALA A 38 1.19 -7.72 1.67
CA ALA A 38 -0.09 -7.01 1.63
C ALA A 38 -1.26 -7.95 1.32
N ASP A 39 -1.07 -8.88 0.38
CA ASP A 39 -2.09 -9.88 0.04
C ASP A 39 -2.37 -10.82 1.22
N LEU A 40 -1.34 -11.29 1.94
CA LEU A 40 -1.51 -12.09 3.16
C LEU A 40 -2.24 -11.31 4.27
N TYR A 41 -1.87 -10.03 4.47
CA TYR A 41 -2.56 -9.17 5.44
C TYR A 41 -4.05 -9.02 5.10
N LEU A 42 -4.39 -8.82 3.82
CA LEU A 42 -5.79 -8.72 3.38
C LEU A 42 -6.58 -10.02 3.64
N ILE A 43 -5.96 -11.18 3.41
CA ILE A 43 -6.55 -12.50 3.71
C ILE A 43 -6.87 -12.61 5.21
N GLU A 44 -5.90 -12.32 6.09
CA GLU A 44 -6.08 -12.39 7.55
C GLU A 44 -7.14 -11.41 8.06
N MET A 45 -7.23 -10.23 7.43
CA MET A 45 -8.23 -9.22 7.79
C MET A 45 -9.61 -9.49 7.20
N ASN A 46 -9.75 -10.54 6.37
CA ASN A 46 -10.97 -10.90 5.63
C ASN A 46 -11.54 -9.71 4.83
N VAL A 47 -10.66 -9.00 4.12
CA VAL A 47 -10.98 -7.83 3.29
C VAL A 47 -10.42 -8.04 1.91
N THR A 48 -11.21 -7.80 0.87
CA THR A 48 -10.70 -7.83 -0.51
C THR A 48 -10.14 -6.47 -0.91
N ARG A 49 -9.28 -6.45 -1.94
CA ARG A 49 -8.69 -5.20 -2.43
C ARG A 49 -9.74 -4.24 -2.98
N GLU A 50 -10.80 -4.75 -3.59
CA GLU A 50 -11.94 -3.98 -4.11
C GLU A 50 -12.66 -3.22 -2.99
N MET A 51 -12.80 -3.84 -1.80
CA MET A 51 -13.48 -3.21 -0.65
C MET A 51 -12.74 -1.98 -0.11
N ILE A 52 -11.45 -1.84 -0.39
CA ILE A 52 -10.60 -0.74 0.09
C ILE A 52 -10.09 0.17 -1.04
N GLN A 53 -10.48 -0.10 -2.29
CA GLN A 53 -9.93 0.58 -3.47
C GLN A 53 -10.14 2.09 -3.43
N ASP A 54 -11.31 2.56 -3.00
CA ASP A 54 -11.62 3.99 -2.90
C ASP A 54 -10.72 4.68 -1.87
N TYR A 55 -10.48 4.03 -0.72
CA TYR A 55 -9.57 4.55 0.30
C TYR A 55 -8.12 4.59 -0.19
N LEU A 56 -7.66 3.53 -0.87
CA LEU A 56 -6.33 3.51 -1.46
C LEU A 56 -6.16 4.65 -2.47
N SER A 57 -7.17 4.90 -3.30
CA SER A 57 -7.15 5.96 -4.31
C SER A 57 -6.99 7.35 -3.66
N VAL A 58 -7.74 7.62 -2.59
CA VAL A 58 -7.62 8.86 -1.82
C VAL A 58 -6.24 8.97 -1.16
N ILE A 59 -5.76 7.91 -0.50
CA ILE A 59 -4.47 7.92 0.19
C ILE A 59 -3.32 8.18 -0.80
N ILE A 60 -3.33 7.52 -1.96
CA ILE A 60 -2.31 7.69 -3.00
C ILE A 60 -2.32 9.14 -3.50
N ALA A 61 -3.50 9.70 -3.80
CA ALA A 61 -3.63 11.08 -4.26
C ALA A 61 -3.16 12.09 -3.21
N SER A 62 -3.56 11.90 -1.94
CA SER A 62 -3.12 12.74 -0.82
C SER A 62 -1.60 12.66 -0.63
N ARG A 63 -1.02 11.46 -0.66
CA ARG A 63 0.42 11.26 -0.44
C ARG A 63 1.26 11.94 -1.52
N ALA A 64 0.83 11.89 -2.77
CA ALA A 64 1.51 12.58 -3.87
C ALA A 64 1.57 14.11 -3.63
N GLY A 65 0.53 14.69 -3.02
CA GLY A 65 0.53 16.10 -2.62
C GLY A 65 1.34 16.38 -1.35
N GLU A 66 1.29 15.49 -0.35
CA GLU A 66 2.00 15.62 0.93
C GLU A 66 3.52 15.41 0.79
N CYS A 67 3.94 14.53 -0.11
CA CYS A 67 5.32 14.08 -0.27
C CYS A 67 5.71 14.04 -1.76
N PRO A 68 5.83 15.21 -2.43
CA PRO A 68 6.01 15.29 -3.88
C PRO A 68 7.32 14.67 -4.40
N ASN A 69 8.32 14.47 -3.53
CA ASN A 69 9.62 13.91 -3.88
C ASN A 69 9.80 12.46 -3.42
N GLU A 70 8.74 11.80 -2.92
CA GLU A 70 8.85 10.44 -2.37
C GLU A 70 9.16 9.38 -3.44
N TYR A 71 8.74 9.62 -4.68
CA TYR A 71 8.87 8.71 -5.82
C TYR A 71 10.00 9.10 -6.80
N GLN A 72 10.92 9.99 -6.39
CA GLN A 72 12.06 10.43 -7.19
C GLN A 72 13.25 9.47 -7.09
#